data_AF-A0A2M7I1N0-F1
#
_entry.id   AF-A0A2M7I1N0-F1
#
_cell.length_a   1.000
_cell.length_b   1.000
_cell.length_c   1.000
_cell.angle_alpha   90.00
_cell.angle_beta   90.00
_cell.angle_gamma   90.00
#
_symmetry.space_group_name_H-M   'P 1'
#
loop_
_entity.id
_entity.type
_entity.pdbx_description
1 polymer ?
#
loop_
_entity_poly.entity_id
_entity_poly.type
_entity_poly.pdbx_seq_one_letter_code
_entity_poly.pdbx_strand_id
1 'polypeptide(L)'
;LFFAGITSSVAMGQPIIAFLEDEFGFSRKKAVGVVAIVVLIAVQFVVFYQKYGFLNEMDYWAGTFGLVVFALVETILFMWVFGADKAWKEMNEGGDFQIPRVFYYLMKFITPVVLFVLMIWWFIESAIPTLLLEGVEEVNKPYYWGSRTLMVVIFICLILLIRKAWQLRAKEENLNN
;
A
#
# COMPACT_ATOMS: atom_id res chain seq x y z
N LEU A 1 0.09 14.52 19.19
CA LEU A 1 -0.69 13.73 18.23
C LEU A 1 -0.97 14.49 16.93
N PHE A 2 -1.51 15.70 16.97
CA PHE A 2 -1.87 16.48 15.78
C PHE A 2 -0.72 16.66 14.77
N PHE A 3 0.42 17.21 15.19
CA PHE A 3 1.57 17.40 14.30
C PHE A 3 2.09 16.09 13.67
N ALA A 4 2.19 15.03 14.47
CA ALA A 4 2.61 13.71 13.99
C ALA A 4 1.61 13.12 12.97
N GLY A 5 0.31 13.35 13.16
CA GLY A 5 -0.73 12.93 12.21
C GLY A 5 -0.66 13.68 10.88
N ILE A 6 -0.32 14.97 10.90
CA ILE A 6 -0.11 15.75 9.67
C ILE A 6 1.09 15.21 8.91
N THR A 7 2.24 15.03 9.57
CA THR A 7 3.46 14.57 8.89
C THR A 7 3.30 13.16 8.31
N SER A 8 2.59 12.28 9.03
CA SER A 8 2.32 10.91 8.57
C SER A 8 1.35 10.86 7.38
N SER A 9 0.25 11.62 7.42
CA SER A 9 -0.72 11.66 6.32
C SER A 9 -0.13 12.25 5.04
N VAL A 10 0.75 13.26 5.15
CA VAL A 10 1.49 13.80 4.01
C VAL A 10 2.42 12.75 3.41
N ALA A 11 3.14 11.98 4.23
CA ALA A 11 4.02 10.91 3.74
C ALA A 11 3.24 9.81 3.00
N MET A 12 2.06 9.42 3.49
CA MET A 12 1.21 8.41 2.84
C MET A 12 0.62 8.88 1.51
N GLY A 13 0.35 10.17 1.35
CA GLY A 13 -0.18 10.72 0.09
C GLY A 13 0.88 10.89 -1.01
N GLN A 14 2.15 11.00 -0.63
CA GLN A 14 3.24 11.31 -1.54
C GLN A 14 3.44 10.30 -2.68
N PRO A 15 3.32 8.97 -2.48
CA PRO A 15 3.43 8.00 -3.58
C PRO A 15 2.41 8.23 -4.70
N ILE A 16 1.17 8.60 -4.35
CA ILE A 16 0.12 8.88 -5.36
C ILE A 16 0.40 10.20 -6.08
N ILE A 17 0.88 11.21 -5.36
CA ILE A 17 1.27 12.50 -5.95
C ILE A 17 2.41 12.29 -6.95
N ALA A 18 3.47 11.58 -6.55
CA ALA A 18 4.62 11.26 -7.41
C ALA A 18 4.18 10.47 -8.65
N PHE A 19 3.33 9.45 -8.49
CA PHE A 19 2.77 8.72 -9.62
C PHE A 19 2.05 9.63 -10.63
N LEU A 20 1.27 10.60 -10.18
CA LEU A 20 0.58 11.54 -11.07
C LEU A 20 1.54 12.54 -11.73
N GLU A 21 2.59 12.96 -11.05
CA GLU A 21 3.64 13.84 -11.59
C GLU A 21 4.46 13.11 -12.66
N ASP A 22 4.96 11.91 -12.35
CA ASP A 22 5.89 11.15 -13.17
C ASP A 22 5.21 10.47 -14.37
N GLU A 23 4.00 9.92 -14.19
CA GLU A 23 3.32 9.16 -15.25
C GLU A 23 2.35 9.99 -16.09
N PHE A 24 1.78 11.05 -15.53
CA PHE A 24 0.78 11.89 -16.21
C PHE A 24 1.27 13.32 -16.47
N GLY A 25 2.49 13.67 -16.05
CA GLY A 25 3.06 15.00 -16.24
C GLY A 25 2.28 16.10 -15.51
N PHE A 26 1.54 15.76 -14.45
CA PHE A 26 0.78 16.77 -13.71
C PHE A 26 1.72 17.71 -12.96
N SER A 27 1.35 18.99 -12.88
CA SER A 27 2.02 19.88 -11.94
C SER A 27 1.66 19.49 -10.51
N ARG A 28 2.60 19.64 -9.57
CA ARG A 28 2.42 19.32 -8.15
C ARG A 28 1.10 19.83 -7.56
N LYS A 29 0.77 21.09 -7.83
CA LYS A 29 -0.47 21.72 -7.35
C LYS A 29 -1.71 20.96 -7.83
N LYS A 30 -1.72 20.52 -9.08
CA LYS A 30 -2.81 19.74 -9.67
C LYS A 30 -2.87 18.34 -9.07
N ALA A 31 -1.74 17.64 -8.95
CA ALA A 31 -1.68 16.30 -8.37
C ALA A 31 -2.18 16.29 -6.91
N VAL A 32 -1.68 17.22 -6.08
CA VAL A 32 -2.15 17.40 -4.69
C VAL A 32 -3.64 17.71 -4.64
N GLY A 33 -4.13 18.60 -5.51
CA GLY A 33 -5.56 18.94 -5.56
C GLY A 33 -6.46 17.73 -5.86
N VAL A 34 -6.04 16.88 -6.82
CA VAL A 34 -6.76 15.64 -7.15
C VAL A 34 -6.78 14.69 -5.96
N VAL A 35 -5.62 14.43 -5.35
CA VAL A 35 -5.52 13.54 -4.18
C VAL A 35 -6.36 14.07 -3.02
N ALA A 36 -6.33 15.37 -2.76
CA ALA A 36 -7.13 16.01 -1.70
C ALA A 36 -8.64 15.83 -1.93
N ILE A 37 -9.12 15.99 -3.17
CA ILE A 37 -10.54 15.78 -3.50
C ILE A 37 -10.93 14.31 -3.29
N VAL A 38 -10.11 13.37 -3.76
CA VAL A 38 -10.36 11.93 -3.60
C VAL A 38 -10.43 11.56 -2.11
N VAL A 39 -9.47 12.03 -1.31
CA VAL A 39 -9.45 11.80 0.14
C VAL A 39 -10.66 12.44 0.80
N LEU A 40 -11.04 13.67 0.44
CA LEU A 40 -12.19 14.38 1.01
C LEU A 40 -13.50 13.59 0.80
N ILE A 41 -13.67 13.00 -0.39
CA ILE A 41 -14.81 12.15 -0.73
C ILE A 41 -14.78 10.85 0.09
N ALA A 42 -13.63 10.16 0.12
CA ALA A 42 -13.48 8.89 0.82
C ALA A 42 -13.71 9.03 2.35
N VAL A 43 -13.23 10.13 2.95
CA VAL A 43 -13.36 10.41 4.38
C VAL A 43 -14.82 10.57 4.81
N GLN A 44 -15.73 11.02 3.94
CA GLN A 44 -17.15 11.13 4.30
C GLN A 44 -17.74 9.77 4.71
N PHE A 45 -17.42 8.71 3.96
CA PHE A 45 -17.88 7.36 4.28
C PHE A 45 -17.37 6.90 5.65
N VAL A 46 -16.10 7.21 5.97
CA VAL A 46 -15.53 6.92 7.28
C VAL A 46 -16.26 7.70 8.37
N VAL A 47 -16.43 9.02 8.22
CA VAL A 47 -17.07 9.86 9.23
C VAL A 47 -18.51 9.41 9.54
N PHE A 48 -19.30 9.07 8.52
CA PHE A 48 -20.70 8.69 8.73
C PHE A 48 -20.89 7.24 9.21
N TYR A 49 -20.01 6.32 8.80
CA TYR A 49 -20.19 4.89 9.02
C TYR A 49 -19.23 4.27 10.04
N GLN A 50 -18.33 5.06 10.66
CA GLN A 50 -17.36 4.52 11.62
C GLN A 50 -18.01 3.85 12.84
N LYS A 51 -19.18 4.32 13.28
CA LYS A 51 -19.94 3.67 14.36
C LYS A 51 -20.30 2.21 14.06
N TYR A 52 -20.28 1.82 12.79
CA TYR A 52 -20.55 0.47 12.32
C TYR A 52 -19.28 -0.32 11.95
N GLY A 53 -18.09 0.21 12.25
CA GLY A 53 -16.80 -0.47 12.00
C GLY A 53 -16.20 -0.24 10.61
N PHE A 54 -16.66 0.76 9.86
CA PHE A 54 -16.23 1.00 8.47
C PHE A 54 -14.71 1.21 8.33
N LEU A 55 -14.09 2.05 9.18
CA LEU A 55 -12.64 2.27 9.15
C LEU A 55 -11.88 1.05 9.63
N ASN A 56 -12.40 0.33 10.62
CA ASN A 56 -11.73 -0.83 11.20
C ASN A 56 -11.53 -1.91 10.14
N GLU A 57 -12.55 -2.14 9.30
CA GLU A 57 -12.45 -3.07 8.18
C GLU A 57 -11.40 -2.60 7.15
N MET A 58 -11.37 -1.30 6.82
CA MET A 58 -10.36 -0.76 5.90
C MET A 58 -8.93 -0.88 6.45
N ASP A 59 -8.75 -0.54 7.72
CA ASP A 59 -7.46 -0.58 8.41
C ASP A 59 -6.94 -2.02 8.54
N TYR A 60 -7.82 -2.98 8.81
CA TYR A 60 -7.44 -4.39 8.83
C TYR A 60 -6.89 -4.84 7.48
N TRP A 61 -7.61 -4.59 6.38
CA TRP A 61 -7.18 -5.06 5.05
C TRP A 61 -5.96 -4.31 4.51
N ALA A 62 -5.91 -2.99 4.65
CA ALA A 62 -4.85 -2.17 4.06
C ALA A 62 -3.66 -1.95 5.00
N GLY A 63 -3.92 -1.58 6.26
CA GLY A 63 -2.90 -1.18 7.23
C GLY A 63 -2.29 -2.34 8.02
N THR A 64 -3.02 -3.46 8.17
CA THR A 64 -2.57 -4.61 8.96
C THR A 64 -2.20 -5.80 8.08
N PHE A 65 -3.20 -6.44 7.45
CA PHE A 65 -2.99 -7.64 6.64
C PHE A 65 -2.21 -7.33 5.36
N GLY A 66 -2.69 -6.36 4.58
CA GLY A 66 -2.06 -5.95 3.32
C GLY A 66 -0.63 -5.46 3.50
N LEU A 67 -0.34 -4.73 4.59
CA LEU A 67 1.01 -4.25 4.89
C LEU A 67 2.01 -5.40 5.06
N VAL A 68 1.64 -6.47 5.78
CA VAL A 68 2.51 -7.64 5.95
C VAL A 68 2.72 -8.38 4.63
N VAL A 69 1.66 -8.50 3.81
CA VAL A 69 1.74 -9.12 2.48
C VAL A 69 2.67 -8.33 1.57
N PHE A 70 2.53 -7.00 1.51
CA PHE A 70 3.40 -6.14 0.72
C PHE A 70 4.86 -6.20 1.21
N ALA A 71 5.09 -6.15 2.53
CA ALA A 71 6.44 -6.27 3.08
C ALA A 71 7.12 -7.60 2.71
N LEU A 72 6.37 -8.71 2.70
CA LEU A 72 6.88 -10.01 2.28
C LEU A 72 7.22 -10.01 0.78
N VAL A 73 6.31 -9.51 -0.06
CA VAL A 73 6.52 -9.43 -1.52
C VAL A 73 7.72 -8.55 -1.85
N GLU A 74 7.81 -7.36 -1.27
CA GLU A 74 8.94 -6.44 -1.46
C GLU A 74 10.25 -7.07 -0.99
N THR A 75 10.26 -7.76 0.16
CA THR A 75 11.45 -8.45 0.66
C THR A 75 11.90 -9.55 -0.30
N ILE A 76 10.98 -10.37 -0.83
CA ILE A 76 11.29 -11.42 -1.81
C ILE A 76 11.81 -10.81 -3.11
N LEU A 77 11.14 -9.78 -3.63
CA LEU A 77 11.54 -9.11 -4.85
C LEU A 77 12.93 -8.49 -4.72
N PHE A 78 13.20 -7.81 -3.60
CA PHE A 78 14.47 -7.12 -3.39
C PHE A 78 15.62 -8.07 -3.06
N MET A 79 15.44 -9.02 -2.13
CA MET A 79 16.55 -9.88 -1.69
C MET A 79 16.76 -11.10 -2.57
N TRP A 80 15.73 -11.63 -3.23
CA TRP A 80 15.85 -12.88 -4.01
C TRP A 80 15.76 -12.65 -5.51
N VAL A 81 14.80 -11.84 -5.99
CA VAL A 81 14.62 -11.60 -7.43
C VAL A 81 15.65 -10.62 -8.00
N PHE A 82 15.82 -9.45 -7.37
CA PHE A 82 16.86 -8.49 -7.73
C PHE A 82 18.26 -9.04 -7.40
N GLY A 83 18.34 -9.84 -6.33
CA GLY A 83 19.52 -10.60 -5.93
C GLY A 83 20.22 -9.99 -4.72
N ALA A 84 20.39 -10.78 -3.67
CA ALA A 84 20.84 -10.32 -2.35
C ALA A 84 22.17 -9.55 -2.38
N ASP A 85 23.12 -9.96 -3.21
CA ASP A 85 24.43 -9.31 -3.29
C ASP A 85 24.34 -7.93 -3.97
N LYS A 86 23.46 -7.79 -4.97
CA LYS A 86 23.18 -6.50 -5.62
C LYS A 86 22.42 -5.58 -4.69
N ALA A 87 21.36 -6.09 -4.06
CA ALA A 87 20.59 -5.37 -3.03
C ALA A 87 21.49 -4.87 -1.89
N TRP A 88 22.39 -5.72 -1.41
CA TRP A 88 23.34 -5.36 -0.36
C TRP A 88 24.33 -4.30 -0.80
N LYS A 89 24.85 -4.39 -2.03
CA LYS A 89 25.72 -3.38 -2.60
C LYS A 89 24.99 -2.04 -2.69
N GLU A 90 23.80 -2.02 -3.30
CA GLU A 90 22.98 -0.82 -3.48
C GLU A 90 22.70 -0.13 -2.14
N MET A 91 22.35 -0.90 -1.11
CA MET A 91 22.03 -0.37 0.21
C MET A 91 23.25 0.19 0.97
N ASN A 92 24.47 -0.24 0.61
CA ASN A 92 25.72 0.29 1.18
C ASN A 92 26.41 1.32 0.28
N GLU A 93 25.87 1.57 -0.91
CA GLU A 93 26.40 2.53 -1.88
C GLU A 93 25.98 3.95 -1.47
N GLY A 94 26.94 4.86 -1.35
CA GLY A 94 26.68 6.25 -0.96
C GLY A 94 26.30 6.47 0.51
N GLY A 95 26.31 5.42 1.34
CA GLY A 95 26.01 5.54 2.77
C GLY A 95 27.19 6.04 3.60
N ASP A 96 26.92 6.94 4.55
CA ASP A 96 27.92 7.42 5.53
C ASP A 96 28.46 6.28 6.42
N PHE A 97 27.67 5.21 6.58
CA PHE A 97 28.02 4.02 7.34
C PHE A 97 27.69 2.75 6.57
N GLN A 98 28.53 1.73 6.75
CA GLN A 98 28.32 0.41 6.18
C GLN A 98 27.47 -0.43 7.14
N ILE A 99 26.45 -1.07 6.60
CA ILE A 99 25.53 -1.91 7.36
C ILE A 99 26.26 -3.19 7.79
N PRO A 100 26.18 -3.61 9.06
CA PRO A 100 26.85 -4.83 9.51
C PRO A 100 26.36 -6.07 8.78
N ARG A 101 27.28 -6.97 8.40
CA ARG A 101 26.99 -8.18 7.58
C ARG A 101 25.97 -9.14 8.21
N VAL A 102 25.68 -9.02 9.50
CA VAL A 102 24.59 -9.77 10.16
C VAL A 102 23.23 -9.43 9.53
N PHE A 103 23.00 -8.16 9.18
CA PHE A 103 21.74 -7.72 8.56
C PHE A 103 21.51 -8.31 7.16
N TYR A 104 22.58 -8.63 6.43
CA TYR A 104 22.47 -9.35 5.16
C TYR A 104 21.73 -10.69 5.34
N TYR A 105 22.14 -11.48 6.33
CA TYR A 105 21.51 -12.78 6.62
C TYR A 105 20.11 -12.61 7.22
N LEU A 106 19.91 -11.59 8.06
CA LEU A 106 18.60 -11.27 8.61
C LEU A 106 17.59 -10.98 7.49
N MET A 107 17.89 -10.04 6.60
CA MET A 107 16.99 -9.67 5.50
C MET A 107 16.83 -10.78 4.46
N LYS A 108 17.89 -11.55 4.18
CA LYS A 108 17.85 -12.60 3.17
C LYS A 108 17.06 -13.83 3.62
N PHE A 109 17.12 -14.19 4.89
CA PHE A 109 16.58 -15.46 5.38
C PHE A 109 15.59 -15.29 6.52
N ILE A 110 15.94 -14.53 7.56
CA ILE A 110 15.13 -14.47 8.79
C ILE A 110 13.86 -13.65 8.55
N THR A 111 13.97 -12.43 8.01
CA THR A 111 12.84 -11.55 7.71
C THR A 111 11.78 -12.22 6.83
N PRO A 112 12.11 -12.81 5.66
CA PRO A 112 11.09 -13.44 4.83
C PRO A 112 10.46 -14.66 5.51
N VAL A 113 11.22 -15.45 6.26
CA VAL A 113 10.66 -16.60 7.01
C VAL A 113 9.70 -16.13 8.10
N VAL A 114 10.08 -15.12 8.89
CA VAL A 114 9.22 -14.56 9.94
C VAL A 114 7.95 -13.95 9.35
N LEU A 115 8.07 -13.14 8.30
CA LEU A 115 6.92 -12.56 7.61
C LEU A 115 6.00 -13.64 7.01
N PHE A 116 6.57 -14.70 6.45
CA PHE A 116 5.81 -15.82 5.90
C PHE A 116 5.04 -16.60 6.98
N VAL A 117 5.69 -16.90 8.11
CA VAL A 117 5.05 -17.56 9.25
C VAL A 117 3.94 -16.68 9.84
N LEU A 118 4.21 -15.39 10.04
CA LEU A 118 3.21 -14.43 10.53
C LEU A 118 2.02 -14.33 9.57
N MET A 119 2.28 -14.27 8.27
CA MET A 119 1.24 -14.22 7.26
C MET A 119 0.34 -15.46 7.33
N ILE A 120 0.90 -16.67 7.43
CA ILE A 120 0.10 -17.91 7.53
C ILE A 120 -0.71 -17.92 8.83
N TRP A 121 -0.09 -17.59 9.96
CA TRP A 121 -0.78 -17.54 11.25
C TRP A 121 -1.96 -16.56 11.18
N TRP A 122 -1.70 -15.30 10.83
CA TRP A 122 -2.73 -14.27 10.76
C TRP A 122 -3.79 -14.55 9.70
N PHE A 123 -3.42 -15.23 8.62
CA PHE A 123 -4.38 -15.63 7.60
C PHE A 123 -5.44 -16.57 8.20
N ILE A 124 -5.01 -17.56 8.99
CA ILE A 124 -5.91 -18.53 9.62
C ILE A 124 -6.70 -17.88 10.76
N GLU A 125 -6.01 -17.18 11.66
CA GLU A 125 -6.59 -16.68 12.91
C GLU A 125 -7.48 -15.45 12.72
N SER A 126 -7.15 -14.59 11.76
CA SER A 126 -7.80 -13.29 11.60
C SER A 126 -8.41 -13.10 10.22
N ALA A 127 -7.68 -13.41 9.15
CA ALA A 127 -8.16 -13.06 7.80
C ALA A 127 -9.41 -13.87 7.41
N ILE A 128 -9.45 -15.17 7.74
CA ILE A 128 -10.61 -16.03 7.46
C ILE A 128 -11.85 -15.57 8.26
N PRO A 129 -11.80 -15.44 9.60
CA PRO A 129 -12.96 -14.94 10.38
C PRO A 129 -13.44 -13.57 9.93
N THR A 130 -12.51 -12.63 9.68
CA THR A 130 -12.86 -11.29 9.18
C THR A 130 -13.50 -11.36 7.79
N LEU A 131 -12.99 -12.19 6.88
CA LEU A 131 -13.59 -12.39 5.55
C LEU A 131 -15.04 -12.92 5.66
N LEU A 132 -15.25 -13.91 6.55
CA LEU A 132 -16.53 -14.54 6.82
C LEU A 132 -17.49 -13.68 7.66
N LEU A 133 -17.04 -12.50 8.12
CA LEU A 133 -17.78 -11.61 9.00
C LEU A 133 -18.22 -12.30 10.31
N GLU A 134 -17.40 -13.24 10.78
CA GLU A 134 -17.62 -13.91 12.06
C GLU A 134 -17.54 -12.88 13.20
N GLY A 135 -18.53 -12.90 14.09
CA GLY A 135 -18.60 -11.94 15.21
C GLY A 135 -19.12 -10.55 14.86
N VAL A 136 -19.52 -10.28 13.61
CA VAL A 136 -20.13 -8.99 13.22
C VAL A 136 -21.66 -9.05 13.34
N GLU A 137 -22.23 -8.11 14.11
CA GLU A 137 -23.69 -7.95 14.20
C GLU A 137 -24.33 -7.77 12.82
N GLU A 138 -25.50 -8.37 12.60
CA GLU A 138 -26.16 -8.36 11.29
C GLU A 138 -26.44 -6.96 10.75
N VAL A 139 -26.71 -6.01 11.65
CA VAL A 139 -26.93 -4.58 11.35
C VAL A 139 -25.69 -3.92 10.75
N ASN A 140 -24.49 -4.41 11.09
CA ASN A 140 -23.22 -3.81 10.69
C ASN A 140 -22.70 -4.38 9.35
N LYS A 141 -23.11 -5.60 8.99
CA LYS A 141 -22.65 -6.30 7.77
C LYS A 141 -22.71 -5.46 6.48
N PRO A 142 -23.76 -4.65 6.21
CA PRO A 142 -23.80 -3.81 5.00
C PRO A 142 -22.67 -2.78 4.95
N TYR A 143 -22.24 -2.23 6.09
CA TYR A 143 -21.18 -1.23 6.16
C TYR A 143 -19.80 -1.84 5.92
N TYR A 144 -19.57 -3.08 6.35
CA TYR A 144 -18.37 -3.85 6.03
C TYR A 144 -18.28 -4.16 4.53
N TRP A 145 -19.40 -4.53 3.89
CA TRP A 145 -19.43 -4.67 2.44
C TRP A 145 -19.24 -3.33 1.71
N GLY A 146 -19.76 -2.25 2.27
CA GLY A 146 -19.53 -0.89 1.78
C GLY A 146 -18.05 -0.49 1.79
N SER A 147 -17.33 -0.79 2.87
CA SER A 147 -15.90 -0.48 2.97
C SER A 147 -15.07 -1.32 2.01
N ARG A 148 -15.37 -2.62 1.87
CA ARG A 148 -14.76 -3.49 0.85
C ARG A 148 -15.02 -2.98 -0.56
N THR A 149 -16.24 -2.57 -0.84
CA THR A 149 -16.61 -2.00 -2.16
C THR A 149 -15.79 -0.74 -2.45
N LEU A 150 -15.67 0.18 -1.48
CA LEU A 150 -14.85 1.38 -1.62
C LEU A 150 -13.38 1.03 -1.91
N MET A 151 -12.79 0.08 -1.17
CA MET A 151 -11.42 -0.35 -1.39
C MET A 151 -11.22 -0.97 -2.78
N VAL A 152 -12.13 -1.86 -3.21
CA VAL A 152 -12.09 -2.47 -4.55
C VAL A 152 -12.23 -1.42 -5.64
N VAL A 153 -13.11 -0.43 -5.47
CA VAL A 153 -13.26 0.68 -6.42
C VAL A 153 -11.96 1.49 -6.51
N ILE A 154 -11.35 1.86 -5.38
CA ILE A 154 -10.06 2.57 -5.36
C ILE A 154 -8.98 1.73 -6.05
N PHE A 155 -8.90 0.44 -5.74
CA PHE A 155 -7.92 -0.47 -6.34
C PHE A 155 -8.09 -0.61 -7.86
N ILE A 156 -9.32 -0.78 -8.35
CA ILE A 156 -9.63 -0.83 -9.78
C ILE A 156 -9.29 0.52 -10.43
N CYS A 157 -9.64 1.65 -9.81
CA CYS A 157 -9.27 2.96 -10.31
C CYS A 157 -7.75 3.11 -10.45
N LEU A 158 -6.97 2.67 -9.47
CA LEU A 158 -5.50 2.68 -9.55
C LEU A 158 -4.98 1.80 -10.69
N ILE A 159 -5.50 0.58 -10.86
CA ILE A 159 -5.13 -0.30 -11.98
C ILE A 159 -5.44 0.36 -13.33
N LEU A 160 -6.61 0.99 -13.46
CA LEU A 160 -6.99 1.68 -14.69
C LEU A 160 -6.09 2.89 -14.96
N LEU A 161 -5.67 3.61 -13.93
CA LEU A 161 -4.70 4.69 -14.05
C LEU A 161 -3.33 4.17 -14.49
N ILE A 162 -2.82 3.09 -13.89
CA ILE A 162 -1.55 2.47 -14.29
C ILE A 162 -1.62 1.99 -15.76
N ARG A 163 -2.71 1.30 -16.13
CA ARG A 163 -2.92 0.86 -17.51
C ARG A 163 -2.93 2.04 -18.48
N LYS A 164 -3.60 3.14 -18.11
CA LYS A 164 -3.64 4.35 -18.93
C LYS A 164 -2.27 5.02 -19.04
N ALA A 165 -1.51 5.09 -17.94
CA ALA A 165 -0.15 5.60 -17.92
C ALA A 165 0.76 4.84 -18.90
N TRP A 166 0.74 3.50 -18.85
CA TRP A 166 1.50 2.67 -19.79
C TRP A 166 1.08 2.85 -21.24
N GLN A 167 -0.21 3.02 -21.52
CA GLN A 167 -0.68 3.30 -22.88
C GLN A 167 -0.20 4.66 -23.40
N LEU A 168 -0.11 5.68 -22.53
CA LEU A 168 0.42 6.99 -22.90
C LEU A 168 1.91 6.89 -23.22
N ARG A 169 2.70 6.23 -22.36
CA ARG A 169 4.14 5.99 -22.60
C ARG A 169 4.38 5.25 -23.92
N ALA A 170 3.66 4.15 -24.16
CA ALA A 170 3.80 3.40 -25.40
C ALA A 170 3.44 4.23 -26.65
N LYS A 171 2.50 5.17 -26.54
CA LYS A 171 2.15 6.06 -27.65
C LYS A 171 3.25 7.10 -27.91
N GLU A 172 3.88 7.63 -26.87
CA GLU A 172 5.01 8.55 -26.99
C GLU A 172 6.25 7.87 -27.60
N GLU A 173 6.57 6.64 -27.18
CA GLU A 173 7.66 5.85 -27.76
C GLU A 173 7.44 5.57 -29.26
N ASN A 174 6.19 5.30 -29.67
CA ASN A 174 5.85 5.07 -31.08
C ASN A 174 5.81 6.35 -31.94
N LEU A 175 5.69 7.54 -31.33
CA LEU A 175 5.74 8.82 -32.05
C LEU A 175 7.17 9.33 -32.26
N ASN A 176 8.12 8.85 -31.44
CA ASN A 176 9.52 9.25 -31.45
C ASN A 176 10.42 8.28 -32.26
N ASN A 177 9.87 7.18 -32.78
CA ASN A 177 10.52 6.22 -33.69
C ASN A 177 9.99 6.38 -35.12
#